data_AF-A0A0W1LJB1-F1
#
_entry.id   AF-A0A0W1LJB1-F1
#
_cell.length_a   1.000
_cell.length_b   1.000
_cell.length_c   1.000
_cell.angle_alpha   90.00
_cell.angle_beta   90.00
_cell.angle_gamma   90.00
#
_symmetry.space_group_name_H-M   'P 1'
#
loop_
_entity.id
_entity.type
_entity.pdbx_description
1 polymer ?
#
loop_
_entity_poly.entity_id
_entity_poly.type
_entity_poly.pdbx_seq_one_letter_code
_entity_poly.pdbx_strand_id
1 'polypeptide(L)'
;MINEHTHWAKQQFGKSDLGYPRRTARLVKLASTLANEPGKPLVNITQSPADMEGAYRFIRNENIDATAIAKSGFKATVEQAKSHNLLLALEDTTTLIYKHSSIRDDLGHVGRGAKQRGLLAHSVLLFAPDTKHVVGLIEQSRWSRNINTIGKREKHATTSYEEKESYKWELASRAMAERLQGQMANVISVCDREADIYEYLQYKLTEQQRFVVRSMQSRHIEEGEDKLYAFASELMSAGTKQIHIAQKGGRKARSATLDITYAPVTLKVPYNKKGHSLPVYYVGCAERGNAENDLSWHLLTSEPVTSKEDALAIITYYEHRWLVEEYHKVWKSDGTNIESLRLQSQDNMERLVTINGFIATRILQLKFTNEQPDSPSCEQLLPPKAWKLLWLKRIKTPLPETAPNMSWAYRELAKLGGWKDTKRTGRASVKVLWQGWLKLQAILEGYNLAKSLESDL
;
A
#
# COMPACT_ATOMS: atom_id res chain seq x y z
N MET A 1 2.82 5.78 22.19
CA MET A 1 1.58 5.66 21.40
C MET A 1 0.33 6.48 21.79
N ILE A 2 -0.08 6.66 23.07
CA ILE A 2 -1.28 7.50 23.41
C ILE A 2 -1.11 8.96 22.95
N ASN A 3 0.13 9.46 22.87
CA ASN A 3 0.48 10.76 22.26
C ASN A 3 1.11 10.62 20.86
N GLU A 4 1.16 9.42 20.28
CA GLU A 4 1.79 9.23 18.96
C GLU A 4 0.89 9.62 17.81
N HIS A 5 -0.44 9.58 17.92
CA HIS A 5 -1.27 10.04 16.80
C HIS A 5 -1.06 11.54 16.53
N THR A 6 -0.81 12.34 17.59
CA THR A 6 -0.50 13.78 17.48
C THR A 6 0.91 13.98 16.93
N HIS A 7 1.89 13.23 17.44
CA HIS A 7 3.26 13.28 16.94
C HIS A 7 3.34 12.87 15.46
N TRP A 8 2.72 11.74 15.12
CA TRP A 8 2.59 11.25 13.75
C TRP A 8 1.91 12.29 12.85
N ALA A 9 0.77 12.85 13.27
CA ALA A 9 0.07 13.85 12.46
C ALA A 9 0.93 15.10 12.24
N LYS A 10 1.69 15.52 13.25
CA LYS A 10 2.64 16.64 13.15
C LYS A 10 3.82 16.30 12.24
N GLN A 11 4.37 15.09 12.31
CA GLN A 11 5.44 14.63 11.43
C GLN A 11 4.96 14.56 9.98
N GLN A 12 3.75 14.05 9.76
CA GLN A 12 3.18 13.83 8.43
C GLN A 12 2.74 15.14 7.77
N PHE A 13 2.09 16.03 8.53
CA PHE A 13 1.36 17.18 7.97
C PHE A 13 1.77 18.53 8.56
N GLY A 14 2.63 18.58 9.57
CA GLY A 14 3.01 19.83 10.25
C GLY A 14 3.77 20.83 9.38
N LYS A 15 4.31 20.38 8.24
CA LYS A 15 4.99 21.21 7.24
C LYS A 15 4.13 21.46 5.98
N SER A 16 2.82 21.21 6.06
CA SER A 16 1.91 21.48 4.92
C SER A 16 1.80 22.98 4.68
N ASP A 17 2.01 23.41 3.43
CA ASP A 17 1.72 24.77 2.99
C ASP A 17 0.27 24.83 2.50
N LEU A 18 -0.60 25.39 3.33
CA LEU A 18 -2.03 25.59 3.03
C LEU A 18 -2.37 27.09 2.95
N GLY A 19 -1.36 27.95 2.75
CA GLY A 19 -1.47 29.41 2.69
C GLY A 19 -1.67 30.12 4.03
N TYR A 20 -2.11 29.44 5.09
CA TYR A 20 -2.20 30.01 6.45
C TYR A 20 -1.82 28.99 7.53
N PRO A 21 -1.02 29.37 8.55
CA PRO A 21 -0.61 28.46 9.64
C PRO A 21 -1.78 27.81 10.39
N ARG A 22 -2.91 28.53 10.53
CA ARG A 22 -4.13 28.00 11.17
C ARG A 22 -4.73 26.81 10.43
N ARG A 23 -4.63 26.78 9.09
CA ARG A 23 -5.10 25.65 8.27
C ARG A 23 -4.22 24.43 8.51
N THR A 24 -2.90 24.61 8.53
CA THR A 24 -1.95 23.53 8.83
C THR A 24 -2.14 22.98 10.25
N ALA A 25 -2.30 23.85 11.25
CA ALA A 25 -2.62 23.42 12.62
C ALA A 25 -3.94 22.62 12.68
N ARG A 26 -4.96 23.05 11.94
CA ARG A 26 -6.24 22.34 11.84
C ARG A 26 -6.11 20.98 11.13
N LEU A 27 -5.31 20.89 10.07
CA LEU A 27 -5.00 19.62 9.39
C LEU A 27 -4.35 18.63 10.38
N VAL A 28 -3.35 19.08 11.13
CA VAL A 28 -2.68 18.23 12.13
C VAL A 28 -3.68 17.74 13.19
N LYS A 29 -4.53 18.63 13.71
CA LYS A 29 -5.58 18.24 14.67
C LYS A 29 -6.56 17.23 14.06
N LEU A 30 -7.07 17.48 12.86
CA LEU A 30 -8.01 16.61 12.17
C LEU A 30 -7.40 15.24 11.88
N ALA A 31 -6.18 15.20 11.33
CA ALA A 31 -5.46 13.96 11.05
C ALA A 31 -5.18 13.17 12.33
N SER A 32 -4.81 13.85 13.43
CA SER A 32 -4.64 13.22 14.74
C SER A 32 -5.95 12.60 15.24
N THR A 33 -7.08 13.32 15.15
CA THR A 33 -8.40 12.80 15.55
C THR A 33 -8.78 11.58 14.71
N LEU A 34 -8.65 11.66 13.38
CA LEU A 34 -8.92 10.55 12.48
C LEU A 34 -7.99 9.35 12.70
N ALA A 35 -6.73 9.59 13.06
CA ALA A 35 -5.75 8.52 13.30
C ALA A 35 -5.91 7.85 14.67
N ASN A 36 -6.57 8.51 15.63
CA ASN A 36 -6.94 7.91 16.91
C ASN A 36 -8.09 6.91 16.73
N GLU A 37 -9.09 7.28 15.92
CA GLU A 37 -10.30 6.49 15.68
C GLU A 37 -10.69 6.38 14.19
N PRO A 38 -9.82 5.80 13.33
CA PRO A 38 -10.08 5.60 11.91
C PRO A 38 -11.31 4.73 11.67
N GLY A 39 -12.01 5.03 10.58
CA GLY A 39 -13.21 4.31 10.16
C GLY A 39 -14.50 4.78 10.82
N LYS A 40 -14.44 5.68 11.81
CA LYS A 40 -15.61 6.25 12.48
C LYS A 40 -16.05 7.58 11.86
N PRO A 41 -17.36 7.91 11.87
CA PRO A 41 -17.85 9.22 11.46
C PRO A 41 -17.23 10.35 12.30
N LEU A 42 -16.95 11.51 11.69
CA LEU A 42 -16.35 12.67 12.36
C LEU A 42 -17.13 13.09 13.61
N VAL A 43 -18.47 13.10 13.52
CA VAL A 43 -19.36 13.45 14.64
C VAL A 43 -19.15 12.57 15.87
N ASN A 44 -18.70 11.32 15.70
CA ASN A 44 -18.52 10.38 16.80
C ASN A 44 -17.13 10.47 17.45
N ILE A 45 -16.17 11.16 16.83
CA ILE A 45 -14.76 11.17 17.26
C ILE A 45 -14.25 12.58 17.62
N THR A 46 -15.05 13.61 17.35
CA THR A 46 -14.76 14.99 17.76
C THR A 46 -15.16 15.20 19.22
N GLN A 47 -14.32 15.94 19.97
CA GLN A 47 -14.47 16.04 21.43
C GLN A 47 -15.43 17.15 21.90
N SER A 48 -15.78 18.09 21.01
CA SER A 48 -16.67 19.22 21.34
C SER A 48 -17.35 19.77 20.08
N PRO A 49 -18.43 20.57 20.22
CA PRO A 49 -19.05 21.25 19.09
C PRO A 49 -18.07 22.12 18.29
N ALA A 50 -17.13 22.79 18.95
CA ALA A 50 -16.11 23.61 18.28
C ALA A 50 -15.10 22.77 17.48
N ASP A 51 -14.72 21.60 17.98
CA ASP A 51 -13.84 20.68 17.26
C ASP A 51 -14.53 20.07 16.04
N MET A 52 -15.80 19.67 16.20
CA MET A 52 -16.64 19.17 15.11
C MET A 52 -16.81 20.20 14.00
N GLU A 53 -17.20 21.43 14.35
CA GLU A 53 -17.35 22.52 13.39
C GLU A 53 -16.01 22.85 12.72
N GLY A 54 -14.91 22.83 13.47
CA GLY A 54 -13.56 23.01 12.94
C GLY A 54 -13.16 21.94 11.91
N ALA A 55 -13.51 20.68 12.16
CA ALA A 55 -13.27 19.58 11.22
C ALA A 55 -14.08 19.75 9.93
N TYR A 56 -15.39 20.00 10.04
CA TYR A 56 -16.23 20.23 8.86
C TYR A 56 -15.82 21.47 8.07
N ARG A 57 -15.51 22.58 8.74
CA ARG A 57 -14.97 23.80 8.10
C ARG A 57 -13.68 23.55 7.35
N PHE A 58 -12.79 22.71 7.87
CA PHE A 58 -11.57 22.33 7.17
C PHE A 58 -11.88 21.55 5.88
N ILE A 59 -12.76 20.56 5.98
CA ILE A 59 -13.10 19.67 4.86
C ILE A 59 -13.80 20.42 3.73
N ARG A 60 -14.65 21.41 4.03
CA ARG A 60 -15.33 22.23 3.03
C ARG A 60 -14.58 23.51 2.63
N ASN A 61 -13.32 23.66 3.03
CA ASN A 61 -12.57 24.88 2.75
C ASN A 61 -12.02 24.86 1.32
N GLU A 62 -12.60 25.66 0.44
CA GLU A 62 -12.19 25.80 -0.97
C GLU A 62 -10.75 26.30 -1.13
N ASN A 63 -10.19 26.99 -0.13
CA ASN A 63 -8.80 27.44 -0.17
C ASN A 63 -7.79 26.36 0.29
N ILE A 64 -8.23 25.12 0.49
CA ILE A 64 -7.38 23.98 0.85
C ILE A 64 -7.38 23.00 -0.32
N ASP A 65 -6.22 22.89 -0.98
CA ASP A 65 -5.98 21.90 -2.02
C ASP A 65 -5.56 20.56 -1.41
N ALA A 66 -6.24 19.48 -1.79
CA ALA A 66 -5.89 18.12 -1.38
C ALA A 66 -4.47 17.72 -1.83
N THR A 67 -3.99 18.25 -2.96
CA THR A 67 -2.63 18.02 -3.46
C THR A 67 -1.58 18.59 -2.51
N ALA A 68 -1.84 19.73 -1.87
CA ALA A 68 -0.93 20.30 -0.87
C ALA A 68 -0.81 19.40 0.38
N ILE A 69 -1.92 18.79 0.80
CA ILE A 69 -1.95 17.78 1.88
C ILE A 69 -1.10 16.56 1.48
N ALA A 70 -1.32 16.04 0.26
CA ALA A 70 -0.59 14.89 -0.27
C ALA A 70 0.92 15.15 -0.33
N LYS A 71 1.33 16.31 -0.88
CA LYS A 71 2.73 16.73 -0.98
C LYS A 71 3.42 16.77 0.40
N SER A 72 2.75 17.23 1.46
CA SER A 72 3.34 17.17 2.80
C SER A 72 3.59 15.73 3.26
N GLY A 73 2.60 14.85 3.05
CA GLY A 73 2.75 13.46 3.44
C GLY A 73 3.84 12.73 2.64
N PHE A 74 3.95 13.00 1.34
CA PHE A 74 5.04 12.46 0.51
C PHE A 74 6.41 12.94 0.98
N LYS A 75 6.56 14.22 1.37
CA LYS A 75 7.80 14.73 1.97
C LYS A 75 8.17 13.97 3.25
N ALA A 76 7.20 13.67 4.11
CA ALA A 76 7.45 12.87 5.31
C ALA A 76 7.93 11.44 4.96
N THR A 77 7.39 10.84 3.89
CA THR A 77 7.85 9.55 3.38
C THR A 77 9.26 9.62 2.77
N VAL A 78 9.62 10.70 2.06
CA VAL A 78 11.01 10.92 1.58
C VAL A 78 12.00 10.97 2.74
N GLU A 79 11.68 11.67 3.83
CA GLU A 79 12.55 11.72 5.01
C GLU A 79 12.74 10.34 5.67
N GLN A 80 11.71 9.49 5.65
CA GLN A 80 11.81 8.12 6.16
C GLN A 80 12.53 7.18 5.18
N ALA A 81 12.42 7.42 3.88
CA ALA A 81 13.12 6.63 2.85
C ALA A 81 14.65 6.70 3.00
N LYS A 82 15.18 7.81 3.56
CA LYS A 82 16.63 8.01 3.73
C LYS A 82 17.32 6.99 4.63
N SER A 83 16.60 6.29 5.50
CA SER A 83 17.17 5.27 6.39
C SER A 83 17.29 3.89 5.75
N HIS A 84 16.99 3.74 4.46
CA HIS A 84 16.92 2.45 3.77
C HIS A 84 17.77 2.45 2.49
N ASN A 85 18.56 1.39 2.30
CA ASN A 85 19.43 1.21 1.13
C ASN A 85 18.72 0.53 -0.06
N LEU A 86 17.61 -0.16 0.21
CA LEU A 86 16.78 -0.79 -0.80
C LEU A 86 15.31 -0.54 -0.47
N LEU A 87 14.56 -0.10 -1.46
CA LEU A 87 13.13 0.16 -1.36
C LEU A 87 12.40 -0.48 -2.54
N LEU A 88 11.27 -1.10 -2.27
CA LEU A 88 10.31 -1.52 -3.28
C LEU A 88 9.22 -0.46 -3.39
N ALA A 89 9.04 0.10 -4.58
CA ALA A 89 7.92 0.97 -4.92
C ALA A 89 6.78 0.11 -5.47
N LEU A 90 5.88 -0.30 -4.57
CA LEU A 90 4.75 -1.18 -4.88
C LEU A 90 3.61 -0.35 -5.45
N GLU A 91 3.26 -0.59 -6.71
CA GLU A 91 2.39 0.29 -7.48
C GLU A 91 1.17 -0.46 -8.02
N ASP A 92 -0.02 0.09 -7.81
CA ASP A 92 -1.28 -0.49 -8.25
C ASP A 92 -2.40 0.56 -8.30
N THR A 93 -3.48 0.23 -9.00
CA THR A 93 -4.68 1.06 -9.12
C THR A 93 -5.86 0.44 -8.38
N THR A 94 -6.59 1.25 -7.62
CA THR A 94 -7.86 0.84 -7.02
C THR A 94 -8.98 1.81 -7.34
N THR A 95 -10.22 1.40 -7.08
CA THR A 95 -11.41 2.24 -7.26
C THR A 95 -12.03 2.59 -5.91
N LEU A 96 -12.39 3.85 -5.68
CA LEU A 96 -13.18 4.29 -4.54
C LEU A 96 -14.61 4.52 -5.01
N ILE A 97 -15.54 3.68 -4.56
CA ILE A 97 -16.92 3.66 -5.06
C ILE A 97 -17.86 4.35 -4.08
N TYR A 98 -18.60 5.34 -4.57
CA TYR A 98 -19.59 6.07 -3.79
C TYR A 98 -20.98 5.92 -4.43
N LYS A 99 -21.94 5.45 -3.64
CA LYS A 99 -23.31 5.12 -4.12
C LYS A 99 -24.35 6.17 -3.74
N HIS A 100 -24.03 7.09 -2.84
CA HIS A 100 -24.98 8.05 -2.31
C HIS A 100 -25.24 9.20 -3.29
N SER A 101 -26.50 9.63 -3.37
CA SER A 101 -26.96 10.64 -4.34
C SER A 101 -26.24 11.98 -4.22
N SER A 102 -25.78 12.37 -3.02
CA SER A 102 -25.15 13.67 -2.79
C SER A 102 -23.76 13.88 -3.41
N ILE A 103 -23.15 12.86 -4.01
CA ILE A 103 -21.87 12.99 -4.73
C ILE A 103 -21.85 12.21 -6.04
N ARG A 104 -22.80 11.27 -6.23
CA ARG A 104 -22.77 10.30 -7.32
C ARG A 104 -22.65 10.97 -8.69
N ASP A 105 -23.36 12.08 -8.87
CA ASP A 105 -23.46 12.76 -10.15
C ASP A 105 -22.29 13.73 -10.39
N ASP A 106 -21.51 14.06 -9.35
CA ASP A 106 -20.22 14.76 -9.43
C ASP A 106 -19.08 13.82 -9.85
N LEU A 107 -19.27 12.50 -9.77
CA LEU A 107 -18.23 11.51 -10.00
C LEU A 107 -18.32 10.83 -11.37
N GLY A 108 -17.16 10.42 -11.87
CA GLY A 108 -17.02 9.66 -13.11
C GLY A 108 -17.33 8.17 -12.99
N HIS A 109 -17.25 7.45 -14.10
CA HIS A 109 -17.40 5.99 -14.10
C HIS A 109 -16.10 5.28 -13.71
N VAL A 110 -16.19 4.22 -12.90
CA VAL A 110 -15.01 3.42 -12.49
C VAL A 110 -15.04 1.98 -13.00
N GLY A 111 -16.14 1.58 -13.65
CA GLY A 111 -16.32 0.27 -14.25
C GLY A 111 -16.90 0.35 -15.66
N ARG A 112 -17.43 -0.79 -16.14
CA ARG A 112 -18.04 -0.90 -17.47
C ARG A 112 -19.46 -0.34 -17.58
N GLY A 113 -20.07 0.05 -16.47
CA GLY A 113 -21.46 0.50 -16.44
C GLY A 113 -21.64 1.86 -15.76
N ALA A 114 -22.73 2.55 -16.13
CA ALA A 114 -23.07 3.88 -15.61
C ALA A 114 -23.53 3.91 -14.13
N LYS A 115 -23.64 2.76 -13.46
CA LYS A 115 -24.07 2.72 -12.04
C LYS A 115 -22.91 2.79 -11.06
N GLN A 116 -21.69 2.41 -11.47
CA GLN A 116 -20.51 2.44 -10.61
C GLN A 116 -19.79 3.79 -10.77
N ARG A 117 -20.00 4.66 -9.80
CA ARG A 117 -19.48 6.03 -9.75
C ARG A 117 -18.41 6.14 -8.68
N GLY A 118 -17.33 6.83 -8.99
CA GLY A 118 -16.17 6.83 -8.11
C GLY A 118 -14.93 7.50 -8.66
N LEU A 119 -13.85 7.34 -7.89
CA LEU A 119 -12.50 7.70 -8.28
C LEU A 119 -11.70 6.44 -8.59
N LEU A 120 -10.78 6.55 -9.55
CA LEU A 120 -9.59 5.72 -9.58
C LEU A 120 -8.52 6.38 -8.72
N ALA A 121 -7.71 5.55 -8.06
CA ALA A 121 -6.56 5.97 -7.29
C ALA A 121 -5.39 5.06 -7.64
N HIS A 122 -4.38 5.63 -8.28
CA HIS A 122 -3.10 4.97 -8.53
C HIS A 122 -2.14 5.36 -7.42
N SER A 123 -1.63 4.38 -6.67
CA SER A 123 -0.81 4.62 -5.47
C SER A 123 0.55 3.95 -5.61
N VAL A 124 1.59 4.63 -5.13
CA VAL A 124 2.93 4.05 -4.96
C VAL A 124 3.25 3.98 -3.47
N LEU A 125 3.34 2.75 -2.96
CA LEU A 125 3.66 2.45 -1.57
C LEU A 125 5.13 2.01 -1.47
N LEU A 126 5.94 2.75 -0.70
CA LEU A 126 7.32 2.37 -0.43
C LEU A 126 7.39 1.34 0.70
N PHE A 127 8.13 0.26 0.45
CA PHE A 127 8.38 -0.82 1.40
C PHE A 127 9.88 -1.17 1.42
N ALA A 128 10.47 -1.23 2.61
CA ALA A 128 11.84 -1.67 2.81
C ALA A 128 11.85 -3.18 3.10
N PRO A 129 12.30 -4.05 2.16
CA PRO A 129 12.20 -5.50 2.32
C PRO A 129 13.09 -6.04 3.44
N ASP A 130 14.29 -5.47 3.63
CA ASP A 130 15.26 -5.96 4.61
C ASP A 130 14.76 -5.80 6.05
N THR A 131 14.16 -4.65 6.36
CA THR A 131 13.60 -4.34 7.68
C THR A 131 12.11 -4.65 7.79
N LYS A 132 11.51 -5.18 6.71
CA LYS A 132 10.07 -5.41 6.57
C LYS A 132 9.21 -4.22 6.99
N HIS A 133 9.60 -3.02 6.55
CA HIS A 133 8.98 -1.77 7.00
C HIS A 133 8.20 -1.11 5.87
N VAL A 134 6.92 -0.82 6.10
CA VAL A 134 6.13 0.06 5.22
C VAL A 134 6.52 1.50 5.50
N VAL A 135 7.28 2.12 4.59
CA VAL A 135 7.80 3.49 4.75
C VAL A 135 6.70 4.53 4.56
N GLY A 136 5.80 4.32 3.60
CA GLY A 136 4.64 5.20 3.37
C GLY A 136 4.30 5.39 1.90
N LEU A 137 3.36 6.29 1.62
CA LEU A 137 3.00 6.68 0.25
C LEU A 137 3.99 7.71 -0.27
N ILE A 138 4.53 7.50 -1.46
CA ILE A 138 5.41 8.47 -2.14
C ILE A 138 4.74 9.18 -3.31
N GLU A 139 3.67 8.58 -3.85
CA GLU A 139 2.84 9.15 -4.90
C GLU A 139 1.42 8.58 -4.80
N GLN A 140 0.43 9.41 -5.11
CA GLN A 140 -0.93 8.96 -5.31
C GLN A 140 -1.70 9.95 -6.19
N SER A 141 -2.08 9.48 -7.37
CA SER A 141 -2.90 10.21 -8.32
C SER A 141 -4.34 9.71 -8.27
N ARG A 142 -5.31 10.63 -8.29
CA ARG A 142 -6.75 10.33 -8.20
C ARG A 142 -7.49 11.02 -9.34
N TRP A 143 -8.39 10.32 -10.01
CA TRP A 143 -9.18 10.88 -11.10
C TRP A 143 -10.53 10.16 -11.25
N SER A 144 -11.46 10.82 -11.94
CA SER A 144 -12.73 10.23 -12.37
C SER A 144 -12.75 10.17 -13.90
N ARG A 145 -13.17 9.03 -14.48
CA ARG A 145 -13.34 8.94 -15.94
C ARG A 145 -14.63 9.65 -16.36
N ASN A 146 -14.57 10.42 -17.45
CA ASN A 146 -15.73 11.09 -18.01
C ASN A 146 -16.82 10.07 -18.38
N ILE A 147 -18.08 10.33 -18.01
CA ILE A 147 -19.16 9.37 -18.26
C ILE A 147 -19.35 9.04 -19.76
N ASN A 148 -19.05 10.00 -20.62
CA ASN A 148 -19.17 9.88 -22.07
C ASN A 148 -18.05 9.04 -22.70
N THR A 149 -17.10 8.50 -21.92
CA THR A 149 -16.05 7.59 -22.41
C THR A 149 -16.36 6.11 -22.25
N ILE A 150 -17.52 5.76 -21.67
CA ILE A 150 -17.97 4.36 -21.60
C ILE A 150 -18.03 3.75 -23.01
N GLY A 151 -17.44 2.58 -23.19
CA GLY A 151 -17.51 1.82 -24.44
C GLY A 151 -16.59 2.30 -25.56
N LYS A 152 -15.80 3.38 -25.39
CA LYS A 152 -14.91 3.93 -26.43
C LYS A 152 -13.60 3.14 -26.58
N ARG A 153 -13.67 1.82 -26.79
CA ARG A 153 -12.48 0.95 -26.96
C ARG A 153 -11.80 1.16 -28.32
N GLU A 154 -12.57 1.54 -29.34
CA GLU A 154 -12.13 1.64 -30.73
C GLU A 154 -11.06 2.73 -30.96
N LYS A 155 -11.05 3.80 -30.16
CA LYS A 155 -10.07 4.89 -30.31
C LYS A 155 -8.69 4.57 -29.72
N HIS A 156 -8.57 3.53 -28.89
CA HIS A 156 -7.35 3.24 -28.13
C HIS A 156 -6.11 2.98 -29.00
N ALA A 157 -6.29 2.44 -30.20
CA ALA A 157 -5.17 2.18 -31.12
C ALA A 157 -4.56 3.47 -31.70
N THR A 158 -5.36 4.53 -31.84
CA THR A 158 -4.96 5.81 -32.47
C THR A 158 -4.57 6.89 -31.47
N THR A 159 -5.00 6.76 -30.20
CA THR A 159 -4.58 7.65 -29.11
C THR A 159 -3.08 7.54 -28.85
N SER A 160 -2.42 8.67 -28.59
CA SER A 160 -1.01 8.71 -28.18
C SER A 160 -0.82 8.02 -26.82
N TYR A 161 0.43 7.75 -26.41
CA TYR A 161 0.67 7.07 -25.15
C TYR A 161 0.30 7.96 -23.96
N GLU A 162 0.66 9.23 -24.03
CA GLU A 162 0.51 10.26 -23.00
C GLU A 162 -0.96 10.57 -22.69
N GLU A 163 -1.85 10.40 -23.66
CA GLU A 163 -3.30 10.60 -23.51
C GLU A 163 -4.02 9.37 -22.95
N LYS A 164 -3.35 8.20 -22.88
CA LYS A 164 -3.96 6.98 -22.35
C LYS A 164 -3.90 6.94 -20.84
N GLU A 165 -4.90 6.32 -20.23
CA GLU A 165 -4.87 6.04 -18.79
C GLU A 165 -3.68 5.16 -18.38
N SER A 166 -3.13 4.35 -19.30
CA SER A 166 -1.89 3.60 -19.09
C SER A 166 -0.65 4.48 -18.83
N TYR A 167 -0.71 5.77 -19.15
CA TYR A 167 0.35 6.74 -18.83
C TYR A 167 0.51 6.98 -17.32
N LYS A 168 -0.47 6.58 -16.51
CA LYS A 168 -0.44 6.68 -15.03
C LYS A 168 0.84 6.11 -14.41
N TRP A 169 1.36 5.00 -14.95
CA TRP A 169 2.56 4.33 -14.45
C TRP A 169 3.81 5.19 -14.64
N GLU A 170 3.95 5.82 -15.82
CA GLU A 170 5.05 6.73 -16.09
C GLU A 170 4.91 8.02 -15.27
N LEU A 171 3.73 8.63 -15.23
CA LEU A 171 3.48 9.83 -14.43
C LEU A 171 3.83 9.63 -12.96
N ALA A 172 3.40 8.52 -12.38
CA ALA A 172 3.69 8.20 -10.99
C ALA A 172 5.19 7.97 -10.77
N SER A 173 5.87 7.30 -11.69
CA SER A 173 7.33 7.12 -11.66
C SER A 173 8.10 8.44 -11.79
N ARG A 174 7.67 9.36 -12.67
CA ARG A 174 8.25 10.70 -12.81
C ARG A 174 8.10 11.50 -11.52
N ALA A 175 6.89 11.52 -10.96
CA ALA A 175 6.61 12.24 -9.71
C ALA A 175 7.37 11.64 -8.51
N MET A 176 7.49 10.32 -8.44
CA MET A 176 8.31 9.65 -7.42
C MET A 176 9.80 10.01 -7.56
N ALA A 177 10.34 9.97 -8.79
CA ALA A 177 11.74 10.29 -9.06
C ALA A 177 12.08 11.75 -8.71
N GLU A 178 11.19 12.70 -9.05
CA GLU A 178 11.35 14.11 -8.68
C GLU A 178 11.48 14.30 -7.16
N ARG A 179 10.70 13.53 -6.38
CA ARG A 179 10.69 13.62 -4.91
C ARG A 179 11.88 12.93 -4.25
N LEU A 180 12.26 11.76 -4.74
CA LEU A 180 13.36 10.96 -4.17
C LEU A 180 14.74 11.43 -4.63
N GLN A 181 14.83 12.09 -5.78
CA GLN A 181 16.07 12.59 -6.35
C GLN A 181 17.13 11.48 -6.38
N GLY A 182 18.33 11.71 -5.83
CA GLY A 182 19.41 10.70 -5.79
C GLY A 182 19.02 9.39 -5.08
N GLN A 183 18.00 9.38 -4.22
CA GLN A 183 17.52 8.15 -3.58
C GLN A 183 16.74 7.24 -4.52
N MET A 184 16.33 7.73 -5.69
CA MET A 184 15.64 6.93 -6.70
C MET A 184 16.48 5.73 -7.16
N ALA A 185 17.82 5.82 -7.10
CA ALA A 185 18.73 4.72 -7.42
C ALA A 185 18.54 3.49 -6.49
N ASN A 186 18.02 3.70 -5.29
CA ASN A 186 17.77 2.65 -4.30
C ASN A 186 16.39 2.00 -4.45
N VAL A 187 15.59 2.43 -5.43
CA VAL A 187 14.17 2.04 -5.56
C VAL A 187 13.94 1.13 -6.75
N ILE A 188 13.29 -0.01 -6.50
CA ILE A 188 12.79 -0.92 -7.52
C ILE A 188 11.26 -0.77 -7.62
N SER A 189 10.74 -0.33 -8.77
CA SER A 189 9.29 -0.35 -9.04
C SER A 189 8.79 -1.78 -9.21
N VAL A 190 7.77 -2.19 -8.47
CA VAL A 190 7.19 -3.54 -8.57
C VAL A 190 5.73 -3.44 -9.00
N CYS A 191 5.46 -3.85 -10.24
CA CYS A 191 4.17 -3.63 -10.90
C CYS A 191 3.59 -4.95 -11.45
N ASP A 192 2.27 -5.05 -11.52
CA ASP A 192 1.61 -6.24 -12.08
C ASP A 192 1.56 -6.20 -13.63
N ARG A 193 0.71 -7.08 -14.19
CA ARG A 193 0.52 -7.24 -15.64
C ARG A 193 0.01 -5.98 -16.34
N GLU A 194 -0.68 -5.08 -15.65
CA GLU A 194 -1.16 -3.84 -16.27
C GLU A 194 -0.03 -2.87 -16.62
N ALA A 195 1.17 -3.07 -16.05
CA ALA A 195 2.35 -2.26 -16.34
C ALA A 195 3.24 -2.85 -17.46
N ASP A 196 2.88 -3.99 -18.05
CA ASP A 196 3.59 -4.58 -19.20
C ASP A 196 3.33 -3.76 -20.48
N ILE A 197 3.86 -2.54 -20.52
CA ILE A 197 3.68 -1.54 -21.57
C ILE A 197 5.06 -1.19 -22.13
N TYR A 198 5.20 -1.24 -23.46
CA TYR A 198 6.50 -1.01 -24.11
C TYR A 198 7.07 0.37 -23.77
N GLU A 199 6.27 1.42 -23.89
CA GLU A 199 6.69 2.80 -23.60
C GLU A 199 7.12 2.98 -22.15
N TYR A 200 6.42 2.35 -21.20
CA TYR A 200 6.79 2.40 -19.78
C TYR A 200 8.13 1.71 -19.50
N LEU A 201 8.34 0.51 -20.08
CA LEU A 201 9.62 -0.20 -19.96
C LEU A 201 10.77 0.59 -20.62
N GLN A 202 10.51 1.20 -21.77
CA GLN A 202 11.46 2.07 -22.46
C GLN A 202 11.83 3.29 -21.61
N TYR A 203 10.83 3.96 -21.03
CA TYR A 203 11.03 5.08 -20.11
C TYR A 203 11.89 4.66 -18.92
N LYS A 204 11.57 3.53 -18.27
CA LYS A 204 12.34 3.01 -17.13
C LYS A 204 13.81 2.79 -17.48
N LEU A 205 14.10 2.17 -18.63
CA LEU A 205 15.47 1.93 -19.07
C LEU A 205 16.19 3.23 -19.44
N THR A 206 15.51 4.16 -20.13
CA THR A 206 16.07 5.46 -20.54
C THR A 206 16.47 6.30 -19.32
N GLU A 207 15.62 6.33 -18.29
CA GLU A 207 15.87 7.04 -17.04
C GLU A 207 16.72 6.25 -16.03
N GLN A 208 17.23 5.07 -16.43
CA GLN A 208 18.01 4.16 -15.57
C GLN A 208 17.30 3.82 -14.25
N GLN A 209 15.97 3.70 -14.29
CA GLN A 209 15.14 3.35 -13.14
C GLN A 209 14.96 1.84 -13.04
N ARG A 210 15.08 1.32 -11.81
CA ARG A 210 15.01 -0.11 -11.55
C ARG A 210 13.55 -0.60 -11.47
N PHE A 211 13.26 -1.79 -11.97
CA PHE A 211 11.90 -2.33 -11.96
C PHE A 211 11.83 -3.87 -11.96
N VAL A 212 10.69 -4.38 -11.51
CA VAL A 212 10.19 -5.75 -11.70
C VAL A 212 8.73 -5.65 -12.17
N VAL A 213 8.47 -6.06 -13.41
CA VAL A 213 7.13 -6.02 -14.03
C VAL A 213 6.72 -7.43 -14.40
N ARG A 214 5.51 -7.85 -14.01
CA ARG A 214 4.98 -9.14 -14.48
C ARG A 214 4.53 -9.03 -15.92
N SER A 215 5.08 -9.89 -16.78
CA SER A 215 4.66 -9.96 -18.17
C SER A 215 3.20 -10.41 -18.31
N MET A 216 2.46 -9.67 -19.15
CA MET A 216 1.09 -9.94 -19.55
C MET A 216 1.05 -10.72 -20.86
N GLN A 217 1.98 -10.42 -21.77
CA GLN A 217 1.99 -10.93 -23.13
C GLN A 217 3.36 -11.49 -23.54
N SER A 218 3.34 -12.56 -24.34
CA SER A 218 4.56 -13.09 -24.93
C SER A 218 5.06 -12.13 -26.01
N ARG A 219 6.17 -11.44 -25.74
CA ARG A 219 6.79 -10.44 -26.62
C ARG A 219 7.78 -11.11 -27.58
N HIS A 220 8.01 -10.52 -28.74
CA HIS A 220 9.12 -10.94 -29.60
C HIS A 220 10.45 -10.52 -28.97
N ILE A 221 11.46 -11.39 -29.07
CA ILE A 221 12.80 -11.18 -28.53
C ILE A 221 13.85 -11.30 -29.63
N GLU A 222 15.07 -10.81 -29.40
CA GLU A 222 16.18 -10.93 -30.37
C GLU A 222 16.90 -12.28 -30.29
N GLU A 223 16.83 -12.95 -29.15
CA GLU A 223 17.54 -14.20 -28.85
C GLU A 223 16.95 -15.43 -29.57
N GLY A 224 15.80 -15.29 -30.25
CA GLY A 224 15.18 -16.37 -31.01
C GLY A 224 14.15 -15.88 -32.02
N GLU A 225 13.70 -16.80 -32.87
CA GLU A 225 12.59 -16.55 -33.81
C GLU A 225 11.23 -16.53 -33.09
N ASP A 226 11.13 -17.30 -32.01
CA ASP A 226 9.95 -17.41 -31.17
C ASP A 226 9.77 -16.24 -30.18
N LYS A 227 8.59 -16.20 -29.56
CA LYS A 227 8.27 -15.22 -28.52
C LYS A 227 8.81 -15.65 -27.16
N LEU A 228 8.94 -14.67 -26.26
CA LEU A 228 9.51 -14.79 -24.92
C LEU A 228 9.07 -16.05 -24.15
N TYR A 229 7.77 -16.39 -24.15
CA TYR A 229 7.28 -17.52 -23.36
C TYR A 229 7.68 -18.88 -23.95
N ALA A 230 7.78 -19.00 -25.27
CA ALA A 230 8.26 -20.21 -25.93
C ALA A 230 9.75 -20.39 -25.65
N PHE A 231 10.55 -19.34 -25.88
CA PHE A 231 11.96 -19.29 -25.46
C PHE A 231 12.14 -19.66 -23.98
N ALA A 232 11.32 -19.07 -23.09
CA ALA A 232 11.38 -19.34 -21.66
C ALA A 232 11.02 -20.78 -21.27
N SER A 233 10.21 -21.47 -22.09
CA SER A 233 9.83 -22.87 -21.84
C SER A 233 10.95 -23.85 -22.14
N GLU A 234 11.93 -23.44 -22.95
CA GLU A 234 13.12 -24.24 -23.30
C GLU A 234 14.29 -24.01 -22.33
N LEU A 235 14.18 -23.00 -21.45
CA LEU A 235 15.22 -22.73 -20.46
C LEU A 235 15.32 -23.86 -19.44
N MET A 236 16.55 -24.29 -19.17
CA MET A 236 16.82 -25.25 -18.11
C MET A 236 16.52 -24.63 -16.74
N SER A 237 15.83 -25.39 -15.89
CA SER A 237 15.56 -25.00 -14.51
C SER A 237 16.89 -24.79 -13.76
N ALA A 238 17.09 -23.59 -13.22
CA ALA A 238 18.22 -23.23 -12.37
C ALA A 238 18.02 -23.69 -10.91
N GLY A 239 16.87 -24.26 -10.59
CA GLY A 239 16.52 -24.78 -9.28
C GLY A 239 15.03 -24.67 -9.00
N THR A 240 14.64 -25.03 -7.77
CA THR A 240 13.23 -25.04 -7.39
C THR A 240 12.93 -24.18 -6.16
N LYS A 241 11.67 -23.75 -6.05
CA LYS A 241 11.08 -23.11 -4.86
C LYS A 241 9.80 -23.86 -4.49
N GLN A 242 9.68 -24.28 -3.23
CA GLN A 242 8.41 -24.81 -2.73
C GLN A 242 7.58 -23.70 -2.11
N ILE A 243 6.28 -23.69 -2.40
CA ILE A 243 5.34 -22.79 -1.75
C ILE A 243 4.14 -23.55 -1.20
N HIS A 244 3.60 -23.06 -0.08
CA HIS A 244 2.37 -23.56 0.50
C HIS A 244 1.19 -22.65 0.13
N ILE A 245 0.28 -23.17 -0.68
CA ILE A 245 -0.92 -22.47 -1.10
C ILE A 245 -2.01 -22.71 -0.06
N ALA A 246 -2.38 -21.65 0.67
CA ALA A 246 -3.46 -21.73 1.65
C ALA A 246 -4.83 -22.02 1.00
N GLN A 247 -5.67 -22.71 1.78
CA GLN A 247 -7.08 -22.94 1.50
C GLN A 247 -7.81 -21.59 1.35
N LYS A 248 -8.59 -21.42 0.28
CA LYS A 248 -9.42 -20.22 0.05
C LYS A 248 -10.66 -20.59 -0.76
N GLY A 249 -11.85 -20.24 -0.29
CA GLY A 249 -13.12 -20.35 -1.03
C GLY A 249 -13.29 -21.64 -1.83
N GLY A 250 -13.55 -22.78 -1.18
CA GLY A 250 -13.69 -24.08 -1.86
C GLY A 250 -12.39 -24.73 -2.34
N ARG A 251 -11.32 -23.97 -2.61
CA ARG A 251 -10.00 -24.52 -2.97
C ARG A 251 -9.27 -25.08 -1.75
N LYS A 252 -8.89 -26.36 -1.79
CA LYS A 252 -8.07 -27.03 -0.75
C LYS A 252 -6.66 -26.42 -0.67
N ALA A 253 -6.04 -26.52 0.50
CA ALA A 253 -4.62 -26.19 0.64
C ALA A 253 -3.78 -27.23 -0.10
N ARG A 254 -2.68 -26.80 -0.72
CA ARG A 254 -1.73 -27.69 -1.40
C ARG A 254 -0.33 -27.11 -1.39
N SER A 255 0.68 -27.95 -1.50
CA SER A 255 2.05 -27.53 -1.78
C SER A 255 2.29 -27.56 -3.28
N ALA A 256 3.06 -26.60 -3.78
CA ALA A 256 3.50 -26.53 -5.17
C ALA A 256 5.01 -26.40 -5.22
N THR A 257 5.65 -27.16 -6.11
CA THR A 257 7.07 -27.02 -6.41
C THR A 257 7.18 -26.23 -7.71
N LEU A 258 7.89 -25.12 -7.68
CA LEU A 258 8.07 -24.22 -8.81
C LEU A 258 9.48 -24.36 -9.35
N ASP A 259 9.65 -24.53 -10.65
CA ASP A 259 10.91 -24.39 -11.36
C ASP A 259 11.23 -22.91 -11.57
N ILE A 260 12.52 -22.57 -11.41
CA ILE A 260 13.04 -21.21 -11.55
C ILE A 260 13.90 -21.18 -12.81
N THR A 261 13.60 -20.27 -13.72
CA THR A 261 14.39 -20.03 -14.92
C THR A 261 14.74 -18.56 -15.03
N TYR A 262 15.86 -18.24 -15.68
CA TYR A 262 16.23 -16.87 -15.96
C TYR A 262 17.12 -16.78 -17.20
N ALA A 263 17.10 -15.63 -17.86
CA ALA A 263 17.97 -15.33 -18.98
C ALA A 263 18.03 -13.80 -19.22
N PRO A 264 19.16 -13.25 -19.70
CA PRO A 264 19.13 -11.95 -20.36
C PRO A 264 18.29 -12.07 -21.64
N VAL A 265 17.43 -11.09 -21.91
CA VAL A 265 16.58 -11.05 -23.10
C VAL A 265 16.46 -9.62 -23.63
N THR A 266 16.28 -9.50 -24.93
CA THR A 266 16.18 -8.20 -25.61
C THR A 266 14.83 -8.12 -26.29
N LEU A 267 13.91 -7.33 -25.72
CA LEU A 267 12.55 -7.21 -26.23
C LEU A 267 12.56 -6.38 -27.52
N LYS A 268 12.07 -6.96 -28.62
CA LYS A 268 11.93 -6.25 -29.90
C LYS A 268 10.89 -5.14 -29.80
N VAL A 269 11.09 -4.09 -30.58
CA VAL A 269 10.10 -3.01 -30.75
C VAL A 269 8.81 -3.59 -31.33
N PRO A 270 7.63 -3.34 -30.72
CA PRO A 270 6.36 -3.73 -31.32
C PRO A 270 6.17 -3.08 -32.69
N TYR A 271 5.61 -3.81 -33.67
CA TYR A 271 5.49 -3.36 -35.07
C TYR A 271 4.80 -1.99 -35.26
N ASN A 272 3.89 -1.62 -34.34
CA ASN A 272 3.12 -0.39 -34.37
C ASN A 272 3.72 0.72 -33.49
N LYS A 273 4.97 0.56 -33.03
CA LYS A 273 5.67 1.51 -32.17
C LYS A 273 6.98 1.94 -32.80
N LYS A 274 7.46 3.10 -32.37
CA LYS A 274 8.79 3.61 -32.70
C LYS A 274 9.66 3.51 -31.45
N GLY A 275 10.92 3.16 -31.62
CA GLY A 275 11.86 3.05 -30.51
C GLY A 275 13.00 2.09 -30.84
N HIS A 276 13.65 1.59 -29.80
CA HIS A 276 14.75 0.62 -29.87
C HIS A 276 14.40 -0.62 -29.05
N SER A 277 15.09 -1.72 -29.35
CA SER A 277 14.94 -2.94 -28.57
C SER A 277 15.39 -2.72 -27.12
N LEU A 278 14.72 -3.40 -26.19
CA LEU A 278 14.88 -3.15 -24.75
C LEU A 278 15.62 -4.32 -24.10
N PRO A 279 16.91 -4.16 -23.75
CA PRO A 279 17.65 -5.19 -23.00
C PRO A 279 17.14 -5.24 -21.56
N VAL A 280 16.70 -6.41 -21.12
CA VAL A 280 16.18 -6.69 -19.78
C VAL A 280 16.58 -8.09 -19.34
N TYR A 281 16.28 -8.44 -18.09
CA TYR A 281 16.39 -9.82 -17.61
C TYR A 281 14.99 -10.43 -17.46
N TYR A 282 14.87 -11.68 -17.89
CA TYR A 282 13.71 -12.51 -17.69
C TYR A 282 13.91 -13.40 -16.46
N VAL A 283 12.88 -13.50 -15.62
CA VAL A 283 12.79 -14.47 -14.53
C VAL A 283 11.46 -15.23 -14.60
N GLY A 284 11.54 -16.54 -14.77
CA GLY A 284 10.43 -17.47 -14.75
C GLY A 284 10.28 -18.16 -13.40
N CYS A 285 9.04 -18.30 -12.94
CA CYS A 285 8.69 -19.14 -11.80
C CYS A 285 7.39 -19.89 -12.14
N ALA A 286 7.53 -21.15 -12.53
CA ALA A 286 6.44 -21.97 -13.04
C ALA A 286 6.30 -23.26 -12.25
N GLU A 287 5.08 -23.68 -11.94
CA GLU A 287 4.81 -24.92 -11.24
C GLU A 287 5.27 -26.13 -12.07
N ARG A 288 5.93 -27.08 -11.40
CA ARG A 288 6.40 -28.31 -12.01
C ARG A 288 5.22 -29.26 -12.22
N GLY A 289 4.93 -29.57 -13.47
CA GLY A 289 3.68 -30.18 -13.89
C GLY A 289 3.10 -29.34 -15.02
N ASN A 290 2.35 -29.94 -15.92
CA ASN A 290 1.83 -29.22 -17.09
C ASN A 290 0.31 -29.38 -17.14
N ALA A 291 -0.38 -28.75 -16.19
CA ALA A 291 -1.83 -28.64 -16.15
C ALA A 291 -2.27 -27.20 -16.47
N GLU A 292 -3.45 -27.06 -17.08
CA GLU A 292 -4.01 -25.77 -17.53
C GLU A 292 -4.20 -24.70 -16.42
N ASN A 293 -4.04 -25.06 -15.14
CA ASN A 293 -4.23 -24.17 -13.99
C ASN A 293 -2.97 -23.96 -13.13
N ASP A 294 -1.80 -24.26 -13.69
CA ASP A 294 -0.55 -24.21 -12.97
C ASP A 294 -0.07 -22.78 -12.70
N LEU A 295 0.59 -22.61 -11.56
CA LEU A 295 1.13 -21.29 -11.21
C LEU A 295 2.25 -20.94 -12.17
N SER A 296 2.14 -19.79 -12.85
CA SER A 296 3.21 -19.30 -13.71
C SER A 296 3.36 -17.78 -13.61
N TRP A 297 4.57 -17.36 -13.25
CA TRP A 297 5.06 -15.99 -13.31
C TRP A 297 6.16 -15.88 -14.36
N HIS A 298 5.96 -14.93 -15.27
CA HIS A 298 6.96 -14.40 -16.17
C HIS A 298 7.24 -12.97 -15.71
N LEU A 299 8.45 -12.69 -15.24
CA LEU A 299 8.85 -11.40 -14.71
C LEU A 299 9.93 -10.80 -15.62
N LEU A 300 9.78 -9.51 -15.92
CA LEU A 300 10.76 -8.68 -16.61
C LEU A 300 11.38 -7.74 -15.60
N THR A 301 12.70 -7.65 -15.57
CA THR A 301 13.42 -6.83 -14.59
C THR A 301 14.62 -6.14 -15.21
N SER A 302 14.95 -4.96 -14.68
CA SER A 302 16.21 -4.27 -14.96
C SER A 302 17.38 -4.81 -14.15
N GLU A 303 17.09 -5.49 -13.04
CA GLU A 303 18.11 -6.02 -12.15
C GLU A 303 18.90 -7.14 -12.85
N PRO A 304 20.24 -7.13 -12.77
CA PRO A 304 21.04 -8.24 -13.29
C PRO A 304 20.66 -9.57 -12.65
N VAL A 305 20.44 -10.59 -13.48
CA VAL A 305 20.14 -11.95 -13.02
C VAL A 305 21.13 -12.91 -13.66
N THR A 306 22.10 -13.35 -12.87
CA THR A 306 23.17 -14.27 -13.33
C THR A 306 23.17 -15.59 -12.56
N SER A 307 22.50 -15.63 -11.42
CA SER A 307 22.41 -16.77 -10.52
C SER A 307 20.96 -17.11 -10.15
N LYS A 308 20.78 -18.31 -9.57
CA LYS A 308 19.51 -18.72 -8.97
C LYS A 308 19.12 -17.79 -7.82
N GLU A 309 20.10 -17.33 -7.04
CA GLU A 309 19.92 -16.44 -5.90
C GLU A 309 19.37 -15.07 -6.35
N ASP A 310 19.90 -14.53 -7.44
CA ASP A 310 19.38 -13.31 -8.07
C ASP A 310 17.91 -13.51 -8.49
N ALA A 311 17.62 -14.61 -9.19
CA ALA A 311 16.26 -14.91 -9.65
C ALA A 311 15.28 -15.06 -8.48
N LEU A 312 15.71 -15.70 -7.38
CA LEU A 312 14.92 -15.81 -6.15
C LEU A 312 14.65 -14.45 -5.51
N ALA A 313 15.62 -13.53 -5.51
CA ALA A 313 15.43 -12.17 -5.01
C ALA A 313 14.34 -11.43 -5.80
N ILE A 314 14.35 -11.53 -7.13
CA ILE A 314 13.32 -10.94 -8.01
C ILE A 314 11.93 -11.52 -7.73
N ILE A 315 11.84 -12.84 -7.60
CA ILE A 315 10.58 -13.52 -7.23
C ILE A 315 10.10 -13.00 -5.87
N THR A 316 10.99 -12.87 -4.89
CA THR A 316 10.64 -12.36 -3.55
C THR A 316 10.23 -10.88 -3.59
N TYR A 317 10.85 -10.02 -4.38
CA TYR A 317 10.37 -8.65 -4.56
C TYR A 317 8.95 -8.62 -5.13
N TYR A 318 8.67 -9.47 -6.13
CA TYR A 318 7.33 -9.56 -6.71
C TYR A 318 6.28 -10.16 -5.74
N GLU A 319 6.67 -11.06 -4.83
CA GLU A 319 5.79 -11.56 -3.75
C GLU A 319 5.27 -10.44 -2.85
N HIS A 320 6.07 -9.39 -2.63
CA HIS A 320 5.68 -8.23 -1.82
C HIS A 320 4.69 -7.31 -2.52
N ARG A 321 4.50 -7.43 -3.85
CA ARG A 321 3.56 -6.59 -4.61
C ARG A 321 2.16 -6.59 -4.00
N TRP A 322 1.69 -7.72 -3.47
CA TRP A 322 0.36 -7.79 -2.85
C TRP A 322 0.16 -6.85 -1.65
N LEU A 323 1.22 -6.30 -1.05
CA LEU A 323 1.08 -5.35 0.07
C LEU A 323 0.35 -4.06 -0.34
N VAL A 324 0.45 -3.61 -1.59
CA VAL A 324 -0.33 -2.43 -2.04
C VAL A 324 -1.83 -2.74 -2.12
N GLU A 325 -2.22 -3.99 -2.44
CA GLU A 325 -3.63 -4.41 -2.36
C GLU A 325 -4.12 -4.50 -0.92
N GLU A 326 -3.27 -4.92 0.01
CA GLU A 326 -3.60 -4.88 1.44
C GLU A 326 -3.73 -3.45 1.94
N TYR A 327 -2.86 -2.54 1.50
CA TYR A 327 -3.01 -1.10 1.72
C TYR A 327 -4.38 -0.61 1.20
N HIS A 328 -4.78 -0.98 -0.02
CA HIS A 328 -6.09 -0.60 -0.56
C HIS A 328 -7.26 -1.12 0.29
N LYS A 329 -7.16 -2.32 0.86
CA LYS A 329 -8.18 -2.86 1.78
C LYS A 329 -8.21 -2.09 3.11
N VAL A 330 -7.05 -1.78 3.69
CA VAL A 330 -6.93 -1.01 4.93
C VAL A 330 -7.43 0.42 4.74
N TRP A 331 -7.16 1.02 3.58
CA TRP A 331 -7.70 2.32 3.21
C TRP A 331 -9.22 2.29 3.09
N LYS A 332 -9.79 1.17 2.65
CA LYS A 332 -11.24 0.98 2.56
C LYS A 332 -11.78 0.22 3.79
N SER A 333 -12.31 -0.98 3.59
CA SER A 333 -13.15 -1.71 4.54
C SER A 333 -12.47 -2.17 5.83
N ASP A 334 -11.15 -2.29 5.83
CA ASP A 334 -10.41 -2.95 6.91
C ASP A 334 -9.78 -1.97 7.91
N GLY A 335 -9.75 -0.67 7.57
CA GLY A 335 -9.21 0.38 8.43
C GLY A 335 -10.05 1.65 8.37
N THR A 336 -9.82 2.51 7.39
CA THR A 336 -10.34 3.89 7.41
C THR A 336 -11.77 4.06 6.95
N ASN A 337 -12.35 3.02 6.35
CA ASN A 337 -13.74 2.97 5.89
C ASN A 337 -14.13 4.15 4.97
N ILE A 338 -13.19 4.62 4.14
CA ILE A 338 -13.33 5.87 3.40
C ILE A 338 -14.54 5.91 2.44
N GLU A 339 -14.97 4.76 1.92
CA GLU A 339 -16.14 4.61 1.05
C GLU A 339 -17.47 4.73 1.80
N SER A 340 -17.47 4.63 3.14
CA SER A 340 -18.68 4.81 3.95
C SER A 340 -18.95 6.28 4.28
N LEU A 341 -18.00 7.19 4.06
CA LEU A 341 -18.18 8.60 4.38
C LEU A 341 -19.20 9.25 3.43
N ARG A 342 -20.10 10.05 3.99
CA ARG A 342 -21.18 10.73 3.26
C ARG A 342 -20.80 12.19 3.02
N LEU A 343 -20.08 12.41 1.93
CA LEU A 343 -19.59 13.73 1.54
C LEU A 343 -20.46 14.31 0.43
N GLN A 344 -20.52 15.63 0.37
CA GLN A 344 -21.45 16.40 -0.46
C GLN A 344 -20.81 17.00 -1.72
N SER A 345 -19.49 16.84 -1.91
CA SER A 345 -18.80 17.26 -3.13
C SER A 345 -17.50 16.47 -3.32
N GLN A 346 -17.00 16.46 -4.56
CA GLN A 346 -15.73 15.82 -4.90
C GLN A 346 -14.55 16.39 -4.12
N ASP A 347 -14.38 17.71 -4.04
CA ASP A 347 -13.24 18.33 -3.34
C ASP A 347 -13.20 18.01 -1.84
N ASN A 348 -14.38 17.99 -1.20
CA ASN A 348 -14.52 17.62 0.21
C ASN A 348 -14.07 16.17 0.43
N MET A 349 -14.41 15.30 -0.53
CA MET A 349 -13.97 13.92 -0.55
C MET A 349 -12.48 13.79 -0.78
N GLU A 350 -11.89 14.51 -1.72
CA GLU A 350 -10.45 14.42 -2.01
C GLU A 350 -9.58 14.75 -0.80
N ARG A 351 -9.95 15.77 0.00
CA ARG A 351 -9.23 16.12 1.23
C ARG A 351 -9.22 14.96 2.25
N LEU A 352 -10.38 14.34 2.50
CA LEU A 352 -10.46 13.21 3.43
C LEU A 352 -9.84 11.94 2.87
N VAL A 353 -10.04 11.64 1.59
CA VAL A 353 -9.42 10.51 0.89
C VAL A 353 -7.91 10.58 1.02
N THR A 354 -7.33 11.77 0.83
CA THR A 354 -5.88 12.01 0.96
C THR A 354 -5.39 11.77 2.38
N ILE A 355 -6.02 12.38 3.39
CA ILE A 355 -5.61 12.20 4.81
C ILE A 355 -5.68 10.73 5.20
N ASN A 356 -6.79 10.06 4.85
CA ASN A 356 -7.00 8.66 5.20
C ASN A 356 -6.04 7.70 4.45
N GLY A 357 -5.49 8.09 3.29
CA GLY A 357 -4.44 7.32 2.62
C GLY A 357 -3.22 7.14 3.51
N PHE A 358 -2.74 8.21 4.14
CA PHE A 358 -1.61 8.13 5.08
C PHE A 358 -1.97 7.47 6.41
N ILE A 359 -3.24 7.56 6.84
CA ILE A 359 -3.69 6.80 8.02
C ILE A 359 -3.67 5.29 7.71
N ALA A 360 -4.06 4.91 6.50
CA ALA A 360 -4.05 3.50 6.09
C ALA A 360 -2.65 2.91 6.06
N THR A 361 -1.61 3.66 5.66
CA THR A 361 -0.23 3.18 5.76
C THR A 361 0.21 2.98 7.21
N ARG A 362 -0.16 3.90 8.10
CA ARG A 362 0.09 3.77 9.55
C ARG A 362 -0.57 2.53 10.14
N ILE A 363 -1.82 2.25 9.76
CA ILE A 363 -2.52 1.04 10.21
C ILE A 363 -1.84 -0.21 9.63
N LEU A 364 -1.41 -0.18 8.36
CA LEU A 364 -0.72 -1.30 7.72
C LEU A 364 0.65 -1.62 8.37
N GLN A 365 1.37 -0.62 8.87
CA GLN A 365 2.63 -0.81 9.59
C GLN A 365 2.49 -1.76 10.80
N LEU A 366 1.30 -1.83 11.43
CA LEU A 366 1.03 -2.76 12.53
C LEU A 366 1.17 -4.24 12.14
N LYS A 367 1.07 -4.57 10.84
CA LYS A 367 1.23 -5.93 10.35
C LYS A 367 2.62 -6.49 10.64
N PHE A 368 3.64 -5.66 10.49
CA PHE A 368 5.04 -6.09 10.48
C PHE A 368 5.72 -5.98 11.85
N THR A 369 5.00 -5.55 12.88
CA THR A 369 5.58 -5.40 14.22
C THR A 369 6.13 -6.72 14.78
N ASN A 370 5.52 -7.86 14.44
CA ASN A 370 5.97 -9.18 14.88
C ASN A 370 7.09 -9.79 14.00
N GLU A 371 7.48 -9.14 12.90
CA GLU A 371 8.44 -9.70 11.95
C GLU A 371 9.83 -9.06 12.04
N GLN A 372 10.10 -8.29 13.10
CA GLN A 372 11.41 -7.70 13.40
C GLN A 372 12.42 -8.81 13.82
N PRO A 373 13.63 -8.86 13.23
CA PRO A 373 14.59 -9.96 13.40
C PRO A 373 14.93 -10.30 14.86
N ASP A 374 14.99 -9.29 15.74
CA ASP A 374 15.51 -9.43 17.10
C ASP A 374 14.43 -9.54 18.18
N SER A 375 13.14 -9.56 17.79
CA SER A 375 12.00 -9.57 18.72
C SER A 375 12.19 -8.60 19.90
N PRO A 376 12.35 -7.29 19.64
CA PRO A 376 12.69 -6.30 20.66
C PRO A 376 11.62 -6.22 21.76
N SER A 377 11.96 -5.55 22.87
CA SER A 377 10.99 -5.24 23.92
C SER A 377 9.72 -4.63 23.32
N CYS A 378 8.56 -5.06 23.79
CA CYS A 378 7.29 -4.50 23.35
C CYS A 378 7.16 -3.01 23.66
N GLU A 379 8.04 -2.44 24.50
CA GLU A 379 8.03 -1.02 24.88
C GLU A 379 8.28 -0.06 23.71
N GLN A 380 8.88 -0.54 22.62
CA GLN A 380 8.98 0.21 21.37
C GLN A 380 7.60 0.52 20.77
N LEU A 381 6.60 -0.33 21.05
CA LEU A 381 5.22 -0.19 20.56
C LEU A 381 4.28 0.22 21.71
N LEU A 382 4.29 -0.54 22.80
CA LEU A 382 3.42 -0.39 23.96
C LEU A 382 4.20 0.23 25.11
N PRO A 383 4.02 1.53 25.43
CA PRO A 383 4.63 2.12 26.61
C PRO A 383 4.33 1.32 27.89
N PRO A 384 5.10 1.48 28.98
CA PRO A 384 4.97 0.66 30.19
C PRO A 384 3.54 0.48 30.70
N LYS A 385 2.74 1.56 30.71
CA LYS A 385 1.32 1.51 31.10
C LYS A 385 0.49 0.63 30.17
N ALA A 386 0.70 0.73 28.85
CA ALA A 386 -0.08 0.02 27.84
C ALA A 386 0.14 -1.48 27.90
N TRP A 387 1.40 -1.94 27.94
CA TRP A 387 1.65 -3.38 28.01
C TRP A 387 1.22 -3.98 29.35
N LYS A 388 1.39 -3.25 30.47
CA LYS A 388 0.92 -3.70 31.79
C LYS A 388 -0.60 -3.85 31.85
N LEU A 389 -1.36 -2.87 31.32
CA LEU A 389 -2.82 -2.99 31.25
C LEU A 389 -3.28 -4.10 30.29
N LEU A 390 -2.58 -4.27 29.16
CA LEU A 390 -2.85 -5.39 28.25
C LEU A 390 -2.61 -6.74 28.96
N TRP A 391 -1.53 -6.86 29.72
CA TRP A 391 -1.21 -8.04 30.53
C TRP A 391 -2.30 -8.35 31.56
N LEU A 392 -2.69 -7.35 32.37
CA LEU A 392 -3.74 -7.51 33.37
C LEU A 392 -5.08 -7.89 32.73
N LYS A 393 -5.42 -7.33 31.56
CA LYS A 393 -6.66 -7.63 30.85
C LYS A 393 -6.68 -9.03 30.25
N ARG A 394 -5.57 -9.46 29.65
CA ARG A 394 -5.49 -10.67 28.80
C ARG A 394 -4.94 -11.89 29.52
N ILE A 395 -3.87 -11.72 30.29
CA ILE A 395 -3.14 -12.80 30.96
C ILE A 395 -3.68 -13.03 32.37
N LYS A 396 -4.02 -11.94 33.09
CA LYS A 396 -4.61 -11.98 34.45
C LYS A 396 -3.74 -12.67 35.51
N THR A 397 -2.42 -12.60 35.36
CA THR A 397 -1.43 -13.05 36.36
C THR A 397 -0.62 -11.85 36.87
N PRO A 398 0.21 -12.00 37.92
CA PRO A 398 1.15 -10.97 38.34
C PRO A 398 1.99 -10.47 37.16
N LEU A 399 2.36 -9.18 37.22
CA LEU A 399 3.18 -8.55 36.18
C LEU A 399 4.59 -9.16 36.20
N PRO A 400 5.18 -9.47 35.04
CA PRO A 400 6.58 -9.86 34.96
C PRO A 400 7.48 -8.68 35.37
N GLU A 401 8.67 -8.99 35.86
CA GLU A 401 9.69 -7.98 36.21
C GLU A 401 10.17 -7.22 34.98
N THR A 402 10.29 -7.92 33.84
CA THR A 402 10.72 -7.36 32.57
C THR A 402 9.58 -7.27 31.57
N ALA A 403 9.64 -6.26 30.69
CA ALA A 403 8.65 -6.09 29.64
C ALA A 403 8.70 -7.28 28.66
N PRO A 404 7.54 -7.83 28.24
CA PRO A 404 7.51 -8.87 27.22
C PRO A 404 8.06 -8.39 25.86
N ASN A 405 8.34 -9.32 24.96
CA ASN A 405 8.81 -9.01 23.60
C ASN A 405 7.66 -8.56 22.66
N MET A 406 8.05 -8.07 21.47
CA MET A 406 7.11 -7.59 20.45
C MET A 406 6.15 -8.67 19.96
N SER A 407 6.58 -9.94 19.96
CA SER A 407 5.73 -11.06 19.57
C SER A 407 4.57 -11.29 20.54
N TRP A 408 4.84 -11.17 21.84
CA TRP A 408 3.80 -11.15 22.86
C TRP A 408 2.81 -10.01 22.61
N ALA A 409 3.30 -8.79 22.37
CA ALA A 409 2.44 -7.63 22.17
C ALA A 409 1.53 -7.80 20.94
N TYR A 410 2.08 -8.23 19.81
CA TYR A 410 1.31 -8.54 18.61
C TYR A 410 0.20 -9.55 18.89
N ARG A 411 0.54 -10.69 19.51
CA ARG A 411 -0.40 -11.78 19.76
C ARG A 411 -1.50 -11.36 20.73
N GLU A 412 -1.15 -10.70 21.83
CA GLU A 412 -2.14 -10.31 22.83
C GLU A 412 -3.00 -9.13 22.38
N LEU A 413 -2.45 -8.22 21.58
CA LEU A 413 -3.22 -7.18 20.91
C LEU A 413 -4.21 -7.79 19.91
N ALA A 414 -3.75 -8.71 19.05
CA ALA A 414 -4.62 -9.42 18.12
C ALA A 414 -5.75 -10.18 18.85
N LYS A 415 -5.43 -10.90 19.93
CA LYS A 415 -6.43 -11.61 20.74
C LYS A 415 -7.41 -10.66 21.43
N LEU A 416 -6.96 -9.49 21.90
CA LEU A 416 -7.86 -8.44 22.41
C LEU A 416 -8.84 -7.97 21.31
N GLY A 417 -8.35 -7.89 20.07
CA GLY A 417 -9.15 -7.64 18.86
C GLY A 417 -10.09 -8.77 18.45
N GLY A 418 -10.02 -9.93 19.10
CA GLY A 418 -10.86 -11.10 18.81
C GLY A 418 -10.20 -12.16 17.92
N TRP A 419 -8.89 -12.09 17.68
CA TRP A 419 -8.16 -13.12 16.96
C TRP A 419 -8.14 -14.43 17.75
N LYS A 420 -8.45 -15.53 17.06
CA LYS A 420 -8.46 -16.90 17.62
C LYS A 420 -7.47 -17.84 16.94
N ASP A 421 -6.73 -17.35 15.93
CA ASP A 421 -5.85 -18.14 15.07
C ASP A 421 -6.46 -19.47 14.57
N THR A 422 -7.69 -19.42 14.06
CA THR A 422 -8.46 -20.62 13.65
C THR A 422 -7.76 -21.46 12.58
N LYS A 423 -6.84 -20.87 11.82
CA LYS A 423 -6.05 -21.53 10.78
C LYS A 423 -4.59 -21.79 11.19
N ARG A 424 -4.22 -21.49 12.45
CA ARG A 424 -2.88 -21.71 13.01
C ARG A 424 -1.75 -21.12 12.16
N THR A 425 -1.98 -19.92 11.64
CA THR A 425 -1.03 -19.23 10.77
C THR A 425 -0.06 -18.35 11.56
N GLY A 426 -0.35 -18.09 12.84
CA GLY A 426 0.39 -17.11 13.62
C GLY A 426 0.20 -15.65 13.16
N ARG A 427 -0.64 -15.41 12.14
CA ARG A 427 -0.84 -14.10 11.51
C ARG A 427 -2.26 -13.60 11.72
N ALA A 428 -2.39 -12.45 12.37
CA ALA A 428 -3.64 -11.73 12.51
C ALA A 428 -3.83 -10.76 11.32
N SER A 429 -5.08 -10.52 10.93
CA SER A 429 -5.37 -9.46 9.97
C SER A 429 -5.15 -8.08 10.60
N VAL A 430 -4.78 -7.12 9.75
CA VAL A 430 -4.60 -5.71 10.15
C VAL A 430 -5.84 -5.18 10.87
N LYS A 431 -7.03 -5.50 10.35
CA LYS A 431 -8.32 -5.15 10.97
C LYS A 431 -8.41 -5.62 12.42
N VAL A 432 -8.00 -6.86 12.72
CA VAL A 432 -8.11 -7.42 14.07
C VAL A 432 -7.06 -6.81 15.00
N LEU A 433 -5.83 -6.60 14.51
CA LEU A 433 -4.81 -5.86 15.27
C LEU A 433 -5.29 -4.47 15.65
N TRP A 434 -5.89 -3.76 14.69
CA TRP A 434 -6.46 -2.43 14.90
C TRP A 434 -7.62 -2.43 15.91
N GLN A 435 -8.51 -3.42 15.85
CA GLN A 435 -9.58 -3.56 16.86
C GLN A 435 -9.02 -3.83 18.27
N GLY A 436 -7.92 -4.60 18.36
CA GLY A 436 -7.20 -4.78 19.61
C GLY A 436 -6.61 -3.48 20.13
N TRP A 437 -5.99 -2.71 19.23
CA TRP A 437 -5.45 -1.38 19.51
C TRP A 437 -6.49 -0.44 20.11
N LEU A 438 -7.64 -0.27 19.46
CA LEU A 438 -8.73 0.58 19.93
C LEU A 438 -9.22 0.18 21.33
N LYS A 439 -9.41 -1.12 21.57
CA LYS A 439 -9.82 -1.62 22.90
C LYS A 439 -8.78 -1.33 23.97
N LEU A 440 -7.49 -1.45 23.64
CA LEU A 440 -6.41 -1.13 24.57
C LEU A 440 -6.38 0.37 24.89
N GLN A 441 -6.60 1.23 23.89
CA GLN A 441 -6.71 2.68 24.11
C GLN A 441 -7.86 3.04 25.05
N ALA A 442 -9.04 2.46 24.86
CA ALA A 442 -10.18 2.68 25.76
C ALA A 442 -9.89 2.22 27.21
N ILE A 443 -9.15 1.12 27.39
CA ILE A 443 -8.70 0.67 28.72
C ILE A 443 -7.72 1.67 29.34
N LEU A 444 -6.78 2.21 28.56
CA LEU A 444 -5.82 3.21 29.00
C LEU A 444 -6.51 4.52 29.41
N GLU A 445 -7.49 4.96 28.64
CA GLU A 445 -8.33 6.12 28.96
C GLU A 445 -9.08 5.90 30.28
N GLY A 446 -9.79 4.78 30.42
CA GLY A 446 -10.50 4.45 31.66
C GLY A 446 -9.59 4.37 32.88
N TYR A 447 -8.38 3.80 32.73
CA TYR A 447 -7.37 3.78 33.79
C TYR A 447 -6.90 5.18 34.20
N ASN A 448 -6.67 6.07 33.23
CA ASN A 448 -6.27 7.45 33.52
C ASN A 448 -7.39 8.22 34.22
N LEU A 449 -8.65 8.01 33.82
CA LEU A 449 -9.82 8.61 34.47
C LEU A 449 -9.96 8.12 35.92
N ALA A 450 -9.83 6.81 36.16
CA ALA A 450 -9.88 6.25 37.51
C ALA A 450 -8.79 6.85 38.42
N LYS A 451 -7.56 7.01 37.90
CA LYS A 451 -6.49 7.67 38.65
C LYS A 451 -6.74 9.14 38.93
N SER A 452 -7.36 9.86 38.00
CA SER A 452 -7.75 11.27 38.22
C SER A 452 -8.81 11.37 39.32
N LEU A 453 -9.77 10.44 39.33
CA LEU A 453 -10.78 10.38 40.38
C LEU A 453 -10.16 10.08 41.74
N GLU A 454 -9.23 9.12 41.82
CA GLU A 454 -8.51 8.77 43.05
C GLU A 454 -7.56 9.87 43.54
N SER A 455 -7.11 10.81 42.68
CA SER A 455 -6.31 11.96 43.13
C SER A 455 -7.16 13.12 43.65
N ASP A 456 -8.44 13.16 43.29
CA ASP A 456 -9.40 14.19 43.70
C ASP A 456 -10.26 13.77 44.90
N LEU A 457 -10.25 12.47 45.25
CA LEU A 457 -10.82 11.87 46.47
C LEU A 457 -9.74 11.77 47.56
#